data_AF-A0A5K6CSK3-F1
#
_entry.id   AF-A0A5K6CSK3-F1
#
_cell.length_a   1.000
_cell.length_b   1.000
_cell.length_c   1.000
_cell.angle_alpha   90.00
_cell.angle_beta   90.00
_cell.angle_gamma   90.00
#
_symmetry.space_group_name_H-M   'P 1'
#
loop_
_entity.id
_entity.type
_entity.pdbx_description
1 polymer ?
#
loop_
_entity_poly.entity_id
_entity_poly.type
_entity_poly.pdbx_seq_one_letter_code
_entity_poly.pdbx_strand_id
1 'polypeptide(L)'
;MSNVGNIHRESKNCSLVAKIVMILGVIWGIAFIVAFGQVETRNEYLEIINVWSTKMIVIGCLIILNGLGLGYLILKISCILRNQEILLNEKR
;
A
#
# COMPACT_ATOMS: atom_id res chain seq x y z
N MET A 1 -34.30 -6.69 -17.39
CA MET A 1 -34.34 -6.90 -15.93
C MET A 1 -32.92 -6.92 -15.40
N SER A 2 -32.64 -6.02 -14.46
CA SER A 2 -31.34 -5.71 -13.88
C SER A 2 -30.78 -6.86 -13.04
N ASN A 3 -29.67 -7.47 -13.47
CA ASN A 3 -28.86 -8.31 -12.59
C ASN A 3 -27.66 -7.50 -12.07
N VAL A 4 -27.99 -6.40 -11.40
CA VAL A 4 -27.06 -5.60 -10.59
C VAL A 4 -26.86 -6.40 -9.30
N GLY A 5 -25.90 -7.33 -9.31
CA GLY A 5 -25.74 -8.24 -8.18
C GLY A 5 -24.57 -9.20 -8.21
N ASN A 6 -23.60 -9.06 -9.13
CA ASN A 6 -22.32 -9.74 -8.94
C ASN A 6 -21.55 -9.03 -7.84
N ILE A 7 -21.88 -9.41 -6.59
CA ILE A 7 -21.10 -9.13 -5.39
C ILE A 7 -19.65 -9.45 -5.75
N HIS A 8 -18.83 -8.41 -5.93
CA HIS A 8 -17.39 -8.52 -6.17
C HIS A 8 -16.75 -9.14 -4.93
N ARG A 9 -16.88 -10.45 -4.82
CA ARG A 9 -16.51 -11.22 -3.65
C ARG A 9 -15.12 -11.76 -3.91
N GLU A 10 -14.12 -11.01 -3.48
CA GLU A 10 -12.71 -11.39 -3.63
C GLU A 10 -12.43 -12.76 -3.00
N SER A 11 -11.40 -13.46 -3.50
CA SER A 11 -10.87 -14.63 -2.81
C SER A 11 -10.43 -14.24 -1.40
N LYS A 12 -11.00 -14.89 -0.36
CA LYS A 12 -10.80 -14.52 1.06
C LYS A 12 -9.31 -14.47 1.43
N ASN A 13 -8.53 -15.44 0.98
CA ASN A 13 -7.12 -15.56 1.33
C ASN A 13 -6.29 -14.51 0.59
N CYS A 14 -6.57 -14.28 -0.68
CA CYS A 14 -5.80 -13.37 -1.52
C CYS A 14 -6.12 -11.89 -1.19
N SER A 15 -7.38 -11.60 -0.84
CA SER A 15 -7.80 -10.31 -0.26
C SER A 15 -7.14 -10.04 1.11
N LEU A 16 -7.01 -11.06 1.96
CA LEU A 16 -6.32 -10.94 3.25
C LEU A 16 -4.82 -10.63 3.06
N VAL A 17 -4.15 -11.33 2.14
CA VAL A 17 -2.74 -11.06 1.79
C VAL A 17 -2.57 -9.64 1.25
N ALA A 18 -3.43 -9.19 0.33
CA ALA A 18 -3.41 -7.83 -0.18
C ALA A 18 -3.53 -6.78 0.93
N LYS A 19 -4.45 -6.97 1.88
CA LYS A 19 -4.60 -6.07 3.04
C LYS A 19 -3.37 -6.06 3.94
N ILE A 20 -2.77 -7.22 4.20
CA ILE A 20 -1.52 -7.31 4.98
C ILE A 20 -0.40 -6.53 4.30
N VAL A 21 -0.24 -6.70 2.99
CA VAL A 21 0.78 -5.99 2.20
C VAL A 21 0.57 -4.48 2.25
N MET A 22 -0.67 -4.00 2.13
CA MET A 22 -0.99 -2.57 2.28
C MET A 22 -0.60 -2.04 3.66
N ILE A 23 -0.98 -2.75 4.74
CA ILE A 23 -0.68 -2.34 6.11
C ILE A 23 0.83 -2.30 6.34
N LEU A 24 1.56 -3.32 5.90
CA LEU A 24 3.02 -3.35 6.01
C LEU A 24 3.68 -2.20 5.25
N GLY A 25 3.19 -1.87 4.05
CA GLY A 25 3.68 -0.73 3.28
C GLY A 25 3.48 0.62 3.99
N VAL A 26 2.33 0.81 4.64
CA VAL A 26 2.04 2.01 5.45
C VAL A 26 2.97 2.08 6.66
N ILE A 27 3.11 0.99 7.41
CA ILE A 27 4.00 0.93 8.58
C ILE A 27 5.44 1.23 8.18
N TRP A 28 5.91 0.64 7.07
CA TRP A 28 7.27 0.83 6.59
C TRP A 28 7.55 2.28 6.16
N GLY A 29 6.58 2.90 5.47
CA GLY A 29 6.72 4.30 5.07
C GLY A 29 6.68 5.26 6.26
N ILE A 30 5.83 5.02 7.26
CA ILE A 30 5.81 5.82 8.50
C ILE A 30 7.14 5.64 9.26
N ALA A 31 7.62 4.40 9.41
CA ALA A 31 8.88 4.11 10.07
C ALA A 31 10.06 4.81 9.37
N PHE A 32 10.08 4.83 8.04
CA PHE A 32 11.08 5.55 7.26
C PHE A 32 11.04 7.06 7.53
N ILE A 33 9.85 7.67 7.55
CA ILE A 33 9.69 9.10 7.84
C ILE A 33 10.17 9.44 9.26
N VAL A 34 9.88 8.59 10.25
CA VAL A 34 10.32 8.83 11.63
C VAL A 34 11.84 8.66 11.77
N ALA A 35 12.41 7.63 11.14
CA ALA A 35 13.84 7.32 11.25
C ALA A 35 14.73 8.30 10.47
N PHE A 36 14.29 8.77 9.30
CA PHE A 36 15.11 9.56 8.38
C PHE A 36 14.52 10.93 8.04
N GLY A 37 13.35 11.27 8.58
CA GLY A 37 12.68 12.54 8.27
C GLY A 37 13.37 13.76 8.87
N GLN A 38 14.09 13.59 9.99
CA GLN A 38 14.90 14.64 10.58
C GLN A 38 16.32 14.58 10.01
N VAL A 39 16.78 15.71 9.48
CA VAL A 39 18.16 15.89 9.02
C VAL A 39 18.83 16.98 9.84
N GLU A 40 20.09 16.75 10.18
CA GLU A 40 20.93 17.74 10.84
C GLU A 40 21.37 18.78 9.81
N THR A 41 21.09 20.05 10.09
CA THR A 41 21.53 21.18 9.26
C THR A 41 22.23 22.20 10.14
N ARG A 42 23.18 22.95 9.55
CA ARG A 42 23.88 24.01 10.26
C ARG A 42 23.15 25.33 10.05
N ASN A 43 22.77 25.98 11.16
CA ASN A 43 22.18 27.31 11.13
C ASN A 43 23.24 28.38 10.83
N GLU A 44 22.81 29.61 10.49
CA GLU A 44 23.67 30.79 10.24
C GLU A 44 24.62 31.08 11.41
N TYR A 45 24.27 30.65 12.63
CA TYR A 45 25.06 30.78 13.85
C TYR A 45 25.97 29.57 14.15
N LEU A 46 26.22 28.70 13.17
CA LEU A 46 27.07 27.51 13.27
C LEU A 46 26.54 26.39 14.20
N GLU A 47 25.36 26.56 14.79
CA GLU A 47 24.67 25.58 15.62
C GLU A 47 24.06 24.45 14.77
N ILE A 48 24.07 23.23 15.32
CA ILE A 48 23.45 22.05 14.69
C ILE A 48 21.98 22.01 15.10
N ILE A 49 21.08 22.08 14.12
CA ILE A 49 19.64 22.01 14.32
C ILE A 49 19.04 20.82 13.55
N ASN A 50 18.08 20.12 14.17
CA ASN A 50 17.29 19.09 13.49
C ASN A 50 16.12 19.73 12.77
N VAL A 51 16.08 19.57 11.44
CA VAL A 51 15.00 20.09 10.60
C VAL A 51 14.33 18.94 9.87
N TRP A 52 13.02 19.02 9.72
CA TRP A 52 12.28 18.06 8.90
C TRP A 52 12.60 18.25 7.43
N SER A 53 13.16 17.22 6.80
CA SER A 53 13.48 17.23 5.37
C SER A 53 12.24 16.90 4.55
N THR A 54 11.74 17.87 3.80
CA THR A 54 10.65 17.66 2.85
C THR A 54 10.95 16.53 1.87
N LYS A 55 12.22 16.40 1.44
CA LYS A 55 12.65 15.33 0.52
C LYS A 55 12.46 13.95 1.14
N MET A 56 12.87 13.77 2.40
CA MET A 56 12.75 12.50 3.10
C MET A 56 11.30 12.14 3.39
N ILE A 57 10.47 13.14 3.74
CA ILE A 57 9.03 12.95 3.91
C ILE A 57 8.38 12.49 2.60
N VAL A 58 8.72 13.13 1.47
CA VAL A 58 8.20 12.74 0.14
C VAL A 58 8.60 11.32 -0.23
N ILE A 59 9.85 10.91 0.01
CA ILE A 59 10.30 9.53 -0.22
C ILE A 59 9.49 8.55 0.65
N GLY A 60 9.27 8.88 1.93
CA GLY A 60 8.40 8.12 2.81
C GLY A 60 6.98 7.96 2.27
N CYS A 61 6.37 9.04 1.77
CA CYS A 61 5.07 8.98 1.12
C CYS A 61 5.08 8.09 -0.14
N LEU A 62 6.15 8.13 -0.95
CA LEU A 62 6.29 7.26 -2.12
C LEU A 62 6.39 5.78 -1.73
N ILE A 63 7.05 5.46 -0.62
CA ILE A 63 7.09 4.10 -0.07
C ILE A 63 5.67 3.62 0.29
N ILE A 64 4.89 4.47 0.99
CA ILE A 64 3.49 4.17 1.33
C ILE A 64 2.67 3.93 0.07
N LEU A 65 2.77 4.82 -0.92
CA LEU A 65 2.04 4.70 -2.19
C LEU A 65 2.41 3.42 -2.94
N ASN A 66 3.68 3.01 -2.94
CA ASN A 66 4.10 1.75 -3.54
C ASN A 66 3.50 0.54 -2.81
N GLY A 67 3.50 0.55 -1.48
CA GLY A 67 2.88 -0.52 -0.68
C GLY A 67 1.37 -0.64 -0.91
N LEU A 68 0.67 0.50 -0.96
CA LEU A 68 -0.75 0.55 -1.29
C LEU A 68 -1.02 0.11 -2.73
N GLY A 69 -0.22 0.58 -3.68
CA GLY A 69 -0.33 0.23 -5.09
C GLY A 69 -0.13 -1.27 -5.32
N LEU A 70 0.92 -1.85 -4.73
CA LEU A 70 1.18 -3.29 -4.80
C LEU A 70 0.02 -4.09 -4.19
N GLY A 71 -0.42 -3.71 -2.99
CA GLY A 71 -1.56 -4.36 -2.35
C GLY A 71 -2.83 -4.28 -3.19
N TYR A 72 -3.09 -3.15 -3.85
CA TYR A 72 -4.25 -2.96 -4.71
C TYR A 72 -4.20 -3.86 -5.95
N LEU A 73 -3.02 -4.01 -6.55
CA LEU A 73 -2.83 -4.95 -7.67
C LEU A 73 -3.12 -6.39 -7.26
N ILE A 74 -2.63 -6.82 -6.09
CA ILE A 74 -2.93 -8.15 -5.54
C ILE A 74 -4.43 -8.31 -5.34
N LEU A 75 -5.12 -7.28 -4.85
CA LEU A 75 -6.57 -7.27 -4.67
C LEU A 75 -7.31 -7.49 -6.01
N LYS A 76 -6.87 -6.80 -7.07
CA LYS A 76 -7.43 -6.97 -8.43
C LYS A 76 -7.18 -8.37 -8.99
N ILE A 77 -5.97 -8.91 -8.80
CA ILE A 77 -5.65 -10.29 -9.20
C ILE A 77 -6.52 -11.30 -8.42
N SER A 78 -6.74 -11.06 -7.12
CA SER A 78 -7.61 -11.87 -6.27
C SER A 78 -9.04 -11.94 -6.80
N CYS A 79 -9.55 -10.81 -7.29
CA CYS A 79 -10.87 -10.73 -7.91
C CYS A 79 -10.95 -11.52 -9.21
N ILE A 80 -9.92 -11.42 -10.07
CA ILE A 80 -9.85 -12.13 -11.35
C ILE A 80 -9.79 -13.65 -11.12
N LEU A 81 -8.91 -14.11 -10.22
CA LEU A 81 -8.75 -15.54 -9.91
C LEU A 81 -10.06 -16.16 -9.42
N ARG A 82 -10.80 -15.43 -8.56
CA ARG A 82 -12.10 -15.91 -8.09
C ARG A 82 -13.14 -15.99 -9.20
N ASN A 83 -13.14 -15.03 -10.11
CA ASN A 83 -14.04 -15.06 -11.27
C ASN A 83 -13.76 -16.26 -12.18
N GLN A 84 -12.49 -16.59 -12.40
CA GLN A 84 -12.09 -17.78 -13.16
C GLN A 84 -12.48 -19.08 -12.46
N GLU A 85 -12.34 -19.15 -11.13
CA GLU A 85 -12.79 -20.30 -10.33
C GLU A 85 -14.30 -20.56 -10.49
N ILE A 86 -15.12 -19.51 -10.46
CA ILE A 86 -16.57 -19.62 -10.65
C ILE A 86 -16.91 -20.13 -12.06
N LEU A 87 -16.31 -19.55 -13.10
CA LEU A 87 -16.53 -19.95 -14.50
C LEU A 87 -16.13 -21.41 -14.77
N LEU A 88 -15.03 -21.87 -14.16
CA LEU A 88 -14.58 -23.25 -14.30
C LEU A 88 -15.53 -24.24 -13.61
N ASN A 89 -16.12 -23.87 -12.47
CA ASN A 89 -17.05 -24.72 -11.74
C ASN A 89 -18.43 -24.80 -12.42
N GLU A 90 -18.87 -23.76 -13.12
CA GLU A 90 -20.12 -23.76 -13.89
C GLU A 90 -20.05 -24.65 -15.15
N LYS A 91 -18.84 -24.87 -15.68
CA LYS A 91 -18.60 -25.67 -16.88
C LYS A 91 -18.48 -27.18 -16.64
N ARG A 92 -18.47 -27.61 -15.37
CA ARG A 92 -18.33 -29.01 -14.94
C ARG A 92 -19.68 -29.54 -14.47
#